data_AF-A0A1Y5PI05-F1
#
_entry.id   AF-A0A1Y5PI05-F1
#
_cell.length_a   1.000
_cell.length_b   1.000
_cell.length_c   1.000
_cell.angle_alpha   90.00
_cell.angle_beta   90.00
_cell.angle_gamma   90.00
#
_symmetry.space_group_name_H-M   'P 1'
#
loop_
_entity.id
_entity.type
_entity.pdbx_description
1 polymer ?
#
loop_
_entity_poly.entity_id
_entity_poly.type
_entity_poly.pdbx_seq_one_letter_code
_entity_poly.pdbx_strand_id
1 'polypeptide(L)'
;MDFAAQSYLAQVDRILAAAASLFPAESHDAELQRSPAPTGGTLPDGESGLAAAAGEASTRYRRDDARAVALSDALHSSAMEAVTHAREANVSARAISQTTATGARAVLAEGTDPHNLVLLVSQMDDRLAAMQEHIKQSRQRLQESAQKIAAHRAEITQHT
;
A
#
# COMPACT_ATOMS: atom_id res chain seq x y z
N MET A 1 12.33 4.73 41.89
CA MET A 1 11.34 4.00 41.07
C MET A 1 11.27 4.55 39.63
N ASP A 2 11.72 5.79 39.36
CA ASP A 2 11.70 6.40 38.02
C ASP A 2 12.41 5.60 36.91
N PHE A 3 13.51 4.92 37.23
CA PHE A 3 14.30 4.17 36.24
C PHE A 3 13.51 3.02 35.60
N ALA A 4 12.65 2.33 36.36
CA ALA A 4 11.84 1.22 35.85
C ALA A 4 10.74 1.72 34.90
N ALA A 5 10.09 2.83 35.23
CA ALA A 5 9.07 3.46 34.38
C ALA A 5 9.67 4.01 33.08
N GLN A 6 10.83 4.66 33.16
CA GLN A 6 11.56 5.14 31.99
C GLN A 6 12.04 3.99 31.08
N SER A 7 12.53 2.89 31.67
CA SER A 7 12.93 1.69 30.92
C SER A 7 11.75 1.05 30.20
N TYR A 8 10.60 0.92 30.86
CA TYR A 8 9.39 0.37 30.25
C TYR A 8 8.91 1.22 29.07
N LEU A 9 8.88 2.55 29.23
CA LEU A 9 8.52 3.47 28.14
C LEU A 9 9.49 3.40 26.97
N ALA A 10 10.80 3.34 27.23
CA ALA A 10 11.80 3.19 26.18
C ALA A 10 11.63 1.86 25.41
N GLN A 11 11.07 0.84 26.06
CA GLN A 11 10.78 -0.46 25.43
C GLN A 11 9.50 -0.41 24.60
N VAL A 12 8.42 0.20 25.11
CA VAL A 12 7.18 0.43 24.36
C VAL A 12 7.44 1.32 23.14
N ASP A 13 8.20 2.41 23.30
CA ASP A 13 8.56 3.30 22.19
C ASP A 13 9.38 2.55 21.12
N ARG A 14 10.32 1.68 21.52
CA ARG A 14 11.04 0.81 20.59
C ARG A 14 10.12 -0.13 19.82
N ILE A 15 9.13 -0.73 20.47
CA ILE A 15 8.16 -1.62 19.82
C ILE A 15 7.29 -0.84 18.84
N LEU A 16 6.82 0.36 19.21
CA LEU A 16 6.02 1.21 18.33
C LEU A 16 6.83 1.75 17.15
N ALA A 17 8.09 2.12 17.37
CA ALA A 17 9.00 2.53 16.31
C ALA A 17 9.30 1.38 15.34
N ALA A 18 9.54 0.17 15.85
CA ALA A 18 9.70 -1.04 15.03
C ALA A 18 8.42 -1.34 14.23
N ALA A 19 7.25 -1.24 14.85
CA ALA A 19 5.97 -1.39 14.17
C ALA A 19 5.77 -0.35 13.06
N ALA A 20 6.12 0.92 13.29
CA ALA A 20 6.04 1.97 12.27
C ALA A 20 7.02 1.72 11.11
N SER A 21 8.17 1.09 11.37
CA SER A 21 9.16 0.75 10.33
C SER A 21 8.72 -0.39 9.40
N LEU A 22 7.66 -1.14 9.74
CA LEU A 22 7.07 -2.16 8.87
C LEU A 22 6.42 -1.55 7.63
N PHE A 23 6.06 -0.27 7.67
CA PHE A 23 5.46 0.42 6.54
C PHE A 23 6.53 1.16 5.74
N PRO A 24 6.58 0.98 4.40
CA PRO A 24 7.58 1.65 3.57
C PRO A 24 7.50 3.17 3.73
N ALA A 25 8.64 3.80 3.98
CA ALA A 25 8.75 5.25 4.16
C ALA A 25 8.90 6.00 2.81
N GLU A 26 9.42 5.32 1.79
CA GLU A 26 9.65 5.84 0.45
C GLU A 26 8.92 4.98 -0.56
N SER A 27 7.93 5.55 -1.23
CA SER A 27 7.45 5.02 -2.50
C SER A 27 8.57 5.26 -3.52
N HIS A 28 9.21 4.19 -3.99
CA HIS A 28 9.85 4.27 -5.29
C HIS A 28 8.73 4.54 -6.30
N ASP A 29 8.60 5.79 -6.73
CA ASP A 29 7.87 6.15 -7.94
C ASP A 29 8.64 5.55 -9.12
N ALA A 30 8.58 4.21 -9.24
CA ALA A 30 8.91 3.55 -10.48
C ALA A 30 7.76 3.92 -11.42
N GLU A 31 7.92 5.06 -12.09
CA GLU A 31 7.06 5.46 -13.18
C GLU A 31 7.12 4.34 -14.22
N LEU A 32 6.08 3.52 -14.25
CA LEU A 32 5.95 2.41 -15.19
C LEU A 32 5.83 3.03 -16.59
N GLN A 33 6.96 3.17 -17.28
CA GLN A 33 7.01 3.75 -18.61
C GLN A 33 6.11 2.96 -19.55
N ARG A 34 5.05 3.63 -20.04
CA ARG A 34 4.15 3.08 -21.05
C ARG A 34 4.79 3.25 -22.41
N SER A 35 5.12 2.15 -23.09
CA SER A 35 5.46 2.21 -24.51
C SER A 35 4.21 2.60 -25.31
N PRO A 36 4.32 3.53 -26.27
CA PRO A 36 3.19 3.87 -27.13
C PRO A 36 2.76 2.66 -27.97
N ALA A 37 1.45 2.55 -28.23
CA ALA A 37 0.90 1.50 -29.07
C ALA A 37 1.52 1.55 -30.49
N PRO A 38 1.83 0.40 -31.11
CA PRO A 38 2.35 0.37 -32.47
C PRO A 38 1.34 0.97 -33.45
N THR A 39 1.77 1.95 -34.26
CA THR A 39 0.96 2.47 -35.36
C THR A 39 0.80 1.38 -36.43
N GLY A 40 -0.40 0.81 -36.53
CA GLY A 40 -0.73 -0.21 -37.53
C GLY A 40 -0.47 0.27 -38.97
N GLY A 41 0.07 -0.62 -39.81
CA GLY A 41 0.35 -0.32 -41.22
C GLY A 41 -0.90 -0.14 -42.08
N THR A 42 -0.74 0.50 -43.23
CA THR A 42 -1.80 0.69 -44.23
C THR A 42 -2.29 -0.65 -44.76
N LEU A 43 -3.61 -0.86 -44.73
CA LEU A 43 -4.27 -2.03 -45.30
C LEU A 43 -4.25 -1.98 -46.83
N PRO A 44 -4.13 -3.12 -47.53
CA PRO A 44 -4.24 -3.16 -48.99
C PRO A 44 -5.68 -2.87 -49.43
N ASP A 45 -5.84 -1.95 -50.38
CA ASP A 45 -7.15 -1.62 -50.98
C ASP A 45 -7.63 -2.74 -51.91
N GLY A 46 -8.88 -3.19 -51.76
CA GLY A 46 -9.56 -4.09 -52.71
C GLY A 46 -10.61 -5.02 -52.10
N GLU A 47 -11.46 -5.62 -52.94
CA GLU A 47 -12.51 -6.58 -52.54
C GLU A 47 -11.99 -8.04 -52.49
N SER A 48 -10.68 -8.25 -52.55
CA SER A 48 -10.10 -9.60 -52.51
C SER A 48 -10.29 -10.24 -51.14
N GLY A 49 -10.41 -11.58 -51.09
CA GLY A 49 -10.50 -12.32 -49.82
C GLY A 49 -9.31 -12.06 -48.87
N LEU A 50 -8.16 -11.64 -49.41
CA LEU A 50 -7.00 -11.20 -48.64
C LEU A 50 -7.20 -9.82 -47.99
N ALA A 51 -7.84 -8.88 -48.68
CA ALA A 51 -8.16 -7.57 -48.13
C ALA A 51 -9.22 -7.67 -47.02
N ALA A 52 -10.22 -8.55 -47.19
CA ALA A 52 -11.19 -8.87 -46.13
C ALA A 52 -10.50 -9.50 -44.90
N ALA A 53 -9.61 -10.48 -45.11
CA ALA A 53 -8.83 -11.11 -44.04
C ALA A 53 -7.90 -10.11 -43.33
N ALA A 54 -7.28 -9.19 -44.08
CA ALA A 54 -6.43 -8.14 -43.52
C ALA A 54 -7.25 -7.13 -42.69
N GLY A 55 -8.44 -6.74 -43.15
CA GLY A 55 -9.35 -5.87 -42.40
C GLY A 55 -9.86 -6.51 -41.10
N GLU A 56 -10.14 -7.81 -41.13
CA GLU A 56 -10.51 -8.58 -39.94
C GLU A 56 -9.33 -8.67 -38.95
N ALA A 57 -8.13 -8.99 -39.43
CA ALA A 57 -6.91 -9.04 -38.62
C ALA A 57 -6.59 -7.68 -37.97
N SER A 58 -6.71 -6.58 -38.72
CA SER A 58 -6.52 -5.22 -38.20
C SER A 58 -7.55 -4.87 -37.11
N THR A 59 -8.80 -5.30 -37.29
CA THR A 59 -9.87 -5.06 -36.30
C THR A 59 -9.65 -5.87 -35.03
N ARG A 60 -9.22 -7.14 -35.15
CA ARG A 60 -8.81 -7.97 -34.00
C ARG A 60 -7.62 -7.35 -33.28
N TYR A 61 -6.58 -6.96 -34.02
CA TYR A 61 -5.40 -6.31 -33.45
C TYR A 61 -5.74 -5.04 -32.66
N ARG A 62 -6.56 -4.13 -33.22
CA ARG A 62 -6.99 -2.92 -32.50
C ARG A 62 -7.81 -3.22 -31.25
N ARG A 63 -8.62 -4.29 -31.28
CA ARG A 63 -9.39 -4.72 -30.10
C ARG A 63 -8.48 -5.27 -29.01
N ASP A 64 -7.49 -6.07 -29.39
CA ASP A 64 -6.54 -6.66 -28.45
C ASP A 64 -5.61 -5.60 -27.86
N ASP A 65 -5.17 -4.63 -28.66
CA ASP A 65 -4.40 -3.46 -28.21
C ASP A 65 -5.20 -2.60 -27.22
N ALA A 66 -6.44 -2.25 -27.55
CA ALA A 66 -7.31 -1.51 -26.63
C ALA A 66 -7.56 -2.26 -25.31
N ARG A 67 -7.66 -3.59 -25.36
CA ARG A 67 -7.80 -4.43 -24.18
C ARG A 67 -6.52 -4.46 -23.35
N ALA A 68 -5.35 -4.57 -23.98
CA ALA A 68 -4.06 -4.54 -23.30
C ALA A 68 -3.83 -3.20 -22.59
N VAL A 69 -4.20 -2.08 -23.23
CA VAL A 69 -4.16 -0.74 -22.62
C VAL A 69 -5.06 -0.68 -21.38
N ALA A 70 -6.31 -1.14 -21.49
CA ALA A 70 -7.24 -1.13 -20.36
C ALA A 70 -6.77 -1.99 -19.17
N LEU A 71 -6.17 -3.15 -19.43
CA LEU A 71 -5.59 -4.01 -18.38
C LEU A 71 -4.37 -3.38 -17.72
N SER A 72 -3.52 -2.71 -18.50
CA SER A 72 -2.37 -1.97 -17.99
C SER A 72 -2.79 -0.79 -17.12
N ASP A 73 -3.81 -0.03 -17.53
CA ASP A 73 -4.42 1.05 -16.74
C ASP A 73 -4.98 0.54 -15.40
N ALA A 74 -5.73 -0.57 -15.43
CA ALA A 74 -6.30 -1.17 -14.23
C ALA A 74 -5.23 -1.68 -13.24
N LEU A 75 -4.16 -2.29 -13.76
CA LEU A 75 -3.02 -2.72 -12.96
C LEU A 75 -2.30 -1.52 -12.31
N HIS A 76 -2.07 -0.45 -13.09
CA HIS A 76 -1.42 0.77 -12.59
C HIS A 76 -2.25 1.44 -11.50
N SER A 77 -3.57 1.58 -11.71
CA SER A 77 -4.49 2.10 -10.70
C SER A 77 -4.45 1.29 -9.41
N SER A 78 -4.51 -0.04 -9.51
CA SER A 78 -4.45 -0.94 -8.34
C SER A 78 -3.12 -0.85 -7.59
N ALA A 79 -2.00 -0.67 -8.31
CA ALA A 79 -0.70 -0.46 -7.69
C ALA A 79 -0.64 0.89 -6.95
N MET A 80 -1.19 1.95 -7.53
CA MET A 80 -1.24 3.27 -6.89
C MET A 80 -2.13 3.28 -5.64
N GLU A 81 -3.26 2.59 -5.66
CA GLU A 81 -4.09 2.37 -4.46
C GLU A 81 -3.30 1.67 -3.35
N ALA A 82 -2.56 0.61 -3.67
CA ALA A 82 -1.74 -0.12 -2.70
C ALA A 82 -0.66 0.76 -2.06
N VAL A 83 0.02 1.59 -2.87
CA VAL A 83 1.02 2.56 -2.39
C VAL A 83 0.37 3.60 -1.47
N THR A 84 -0.80 4.11 -1.84
CA THR A 84 -1.55 5.08 -1.04
C THR A 84 -1.92 4.49 0.32
N HIS A 85 -2.44 3.26 0.36
CA HIS A 85 -2.75 2.57 1.60
C HIS A 85 -1.52 2.32 2.48
N ALA A 86 -0.38 1.95 1.88
CA ALA A 86 0.86 1.79 2.63
C ALA A 86 1.33 3.11 3.27
N ARG A 87 1.16 4.23 2.56
CA ARG A 87 1.50 5.57 3.06
C ARG A 87 0.57 6.01 4.20
N GLU A 88 -0.74 5.83 4.03
CA GLU A 88 -1.73 6.12 5.09
C GLU A 88 -1.45 5.30 6.35
N ALA A 89 -1.07 4.04 6.19
CA ALA A 89 -0.70 3.16 7.30
C ALA A 89 0.56 3.65 8.01
N ASN A 90 1.58 4.11 7.27
CA ASN A 90 2.81 4.69 7.83
C ASN A 90 2.50 5.97 8.64
N VAL A 91 1.74 6.90 8.06
CA VAL A 91 1.36 8.16 8.73
C VAL A 91 0.61 7.88 10.03
N SER A 92 -0.35 6.96 9.99
CA SER A 92 -1.14 6.57 11.16
C SER A 92 -0.29 5.92 12.24
N ALA A 93 0.62 5.01 11.87
CA ALA A 93 1.54 4.37 12.82
C ALA A 93 2.48 5.39 13.49
N ARG A 94 3.01 6.36 12.73
CA ARG A 94 3.83 7.45 13.27
C ARG A 94 3.03 8.34 14.23
N ALA A 95 1.79 8.68 13.90
CA ALA A 95 0.92 9.47 14.77
C ALA A 95 0.63 8.76 16.11
N ILE A 96 0.38 7.45 16.08
CA ILE A 96 0.18 6.64 17.31
C ILE A 96 1.45 6.68 18.18
N SER A 97 2.63 6.47 17.59
CA SER A 97 3.91 6.52 18.30
C SER A 97 4.18 7.91 18.91
N GLN A 98 4.00 8.99 18.15
CA GLN A 98 4.19 10.37 18.64
C GLN A 98 3.23 10.73 19.78
N THR A 99 1.96 10.31 19.67
CA THR A 99 0.94 10.54 20.70
C THR A 99 1.29 9.76 21.98
N THR A 100 1.79 8.54 21.83
CA THR A 100 2.26 7.70 22.95
C THR A 100 3.43 8.38 23.67
N ALA A 101 4.46 8.81 22.93
CA ALA A 101 5.60 9.51 23.51
C ALA A 101 5.21 10.81 24.21
N THR A 102 4.25 11.55 23.67
CA THR A 102 3.76 12.80 24.27
C THR A 102 2.93 12.54 25.53
N GLY A 103 2.01 11.58 25.50
CA GLY A 103 1.19 11.19 26.65
C GLY A 103 2.03 10.64 27.80
N ALA A 104 3.02 9.81 27.49
CA ALA A 104 3.94 9.27 28.49
C ALA A 104 4.76 10.37 29.19
N ARG A 105 5.23 11.38 28.45
CA ARG A 105 5.93 12.54 29.03
C ARG A 105 5.02 13.36 29.93
N ALA A 106 3.75 13.54 29.56
CA ALA A 106 2.80 14.29 30.37
C ALA A 106 2.53 13.61 31.72
N VAL A 107 2.26 12.30 31.72
CA VAL A 107 2.01 11.54 32.94
C VAL A 107 3.24 11.47 33.84
N LEU A 108 4.45 11.33 33.26
CA LEU A 108 5.69 11.38 34.03
C LEU A 108 6.00 12.77 34.62
N ALA A 109 5.56 13.85 33.97
CA ALA A 109 5.75 15.21 34.47
C ALA A 109 4.86 15.51 35.69
N GLU A 110 3.72 14.82 35.83
CA GLU A 110 2.82 14.92 37.00
C GLU A 110 3.33 14.16 38.23
N GLY A 111 4.40 13.37 38.09
CA GLY A 111 5.05 12.63 39.17
C GLY A 111 4.87 11.12 39.07
N THR A 112 5.79 10.36 39.66
CA THR A 112 5.83 8.88 39.62
C THR A 112 5.09 8.23 40.78
N ASP A 113 3.97 8.83 41.16
CA ASP A 113 3.06 8.22 42.13
C ASP A 113 2.49 6.91 41.57
N PRO A 114 2.22 5.90 42.42
CA PRO A 114 1.72 4.60 41.97
C PRO A 114 0.44 4.69 41.11
N HIS A 115 -0.42 5.67 41.40
CA HIS A 115 -1.62 5.92 40.61
C HIS A 115 -1.30 6.38 39.18
N ASN A 116 -0.35 7.30 39.02
CA ASN A 116 0.10 7.80 37.72
C ASN A 116 0.82 6.71 36.92
N LEU A 117 1.56 5.82 37.59
CA LEU A 117 2.19 4.66 36.96
C LEU A 117 1.16 3.65 36.44
N VAL A 118 0.06 3.40 37.17
CA VAL A 118 -1.03 2.53 36.70
C VAL A 118 -1.76 3.14 35.49
N LEU A 119 -2.04 4.46 35.55
CA LEU A 119 -2.61 5.18 34.42
C LEU A 119 -1.71 5.12 33.18
N LEU A 120 -0.40 5.29 33.38
CA LEU A 120 0.58 5.19 32.31
C LEU A 120 0.57 3.80 31.66
N VAL A 121 0.62 2.73 32.46
CA VAL A 121 0.62 1.35 31.94
C VAL A 121 -0.67 1.06 31.18
N SER A 122 -1.83 1.43 31.72
CA SER A 122 -3.12 1.27 31.03
C SER A 122 -3.14 2.00 29.69
N GLN A 123 -2.63 3.24 29.65
CA GLN A 123 -2.55 4.00 28.40
C GLN A 123 -1.58 3.38 27.40
N MET A 124 -0.44 2.83 27.85
CA MET A 124 0.51 2.15 26.96
C MET A 124 -0.09 0.85 26.39
N ASP A 125 -0.82 0.08 27.20
CA ASP A 125 -1.49 -1.14 26.76
C ASP A 125 -2.58 -0.84 25.72
N ASP A 126 -3.40 0.20 25.94
CA ASP A 126 -4.39 0.66 24.96
C ASP A 126 -3.74 1.06 23.62
N ARG A 127 -2.56 1.72 23.67
CA ARG A 127 -1.81 2.12 22.47
C ARG A 127 -1.20 0.95 21.75
N LEU A 128 -0.71 -0.06 22.48
CA LEU A 128 -0.23 -1.31 21.90
C LEU A 128 -1.38 -2.08 21.23
N ALA A 129 -2.54 -2.18 21.88
CA ALA A 129 -3.73 -2.80 21.29
C ALA A 129 -4.18 -2.06 20.01
N ALA A 130 -4.21 -0.73 20.03
CA ALA A 130 -4.53 0.08 18.86
C ALA A 130 -3.53 -0.12 17.71
N MET A 131 -2.22 -0.20 18.01
CA MET A 131 -1.20 -0.48 17.00
C MET A 131 -1.32 -1.89 16.42
N GLN A 132 -1.62 -2.89 17.25
CA GLN A 132 -1.84 -4.27 16.79
C GLN A 132 -3.03 -4.37 15.84
N GLU A 133 -4.14 -3.73 16.19
CA GLU A 133 -5.33 -3.70 15.34
C GLU A 133 -5.05 -2.94 14.03
N HIS A 134 -4.31 -1.82 14.09
CA HIS A 134 -3.89 -1.09 12.89
C HIS A 134 -3.00 -1.92 11.97
N ILE A 135 -2.04 -2.68 12.51
CA ILE A 135 -1.21 -3.62 11.72
C ILE A 135 -2.09 -4.69 11.06
N LYS A 136 -3.05 -5.26 11.80
CA LYS A 136 -3.95 -6.29 11.28
C LYS A 136 -4.80 -5.76 10.13
N GLN A 137 -5.42 -4.59 10.29
CA GLN A 137 -6.22 -3.95 9.24
C GLN A 137 -5.38 -3.57 8.02
N SER A 138 -4.20 -2.99 8.25
CA SER A 138 -3.28 -2.59 7.17
C SER A 138 -2.80 -3.81 6.38
N ARG A 139 -2.47 -4.92 7.07
CA ARG A 139 -2.10 -6.19 6.43
C ARG A 139 -3.24 -6.72 5.57
N GLN A 140 -4.47 -6.68 6.06
CA GLN A 140 -5.63 -7.14 5.29
C GLN A 140 -5.80 -6.32 4.01
N ARG A 141 -5.79 -4.98 4.10
CA ARG A 141 -5.92 -4.09 2.93
C ARG A 141 -4.80 -4.29 1.90
N LEU A 142 -3.57 -4.46 2.37
CA LEU A 142 -2.43 -4.74 1.49
C LEU A 142 -2.54 -6.12 0.83
N GLN A 143 -3.06 -7.12 1.54
CA GLN A 143 -3.29 -8.46 0.99
C GLN A 143 -4.40 -8.44 -0.08
N GLU A 144 -5.49 -7.71 0.16
CA GLU A 144 -6.56 -7.50 -0.83
C GLU A 144 -6.03 -6.79 -2.07
N SER A 145 -5.20 -5.75 -1.88
CA SER A 145 -4.56 -5.04 -2.99
C SER A 145 -3.60 -5.94 -3.78
N ALA A 146 -2.81 -6.77 -3.09
CA ALA A 146 -1.91 -7.73 -3.73
C ALA A 146 -2.69 -8.80 -4.52
N GLN A 147 -3.84 -9.25 -4.03
CA GLN A 147 -4.71 -10.18 -4.76
C GLN A 147 -5.27 -9.55 -6.04
N LYS A 148 -5.71 -8.28 -6.00
CA LYS A 148 -6.16 -7.54 -7.20
C LYS A 148 -5.04 -7.45 -8.24
N ILE A 149 -3.83 -7.06 -7.82
CA ILE A 149 -2.65 -6.97 -8.69
C ILE A 149 -2.32 -8.35 -9.30
N ALA A 150 -2.37 -9.42 -8.50
CA ALA A 150 -2.13 -10.78 -8.97
C ALA A 150 -3.19 -11.26 -9.97
N ALA A 151 -4.46 -10.91 -9.76
CA ALA A 151 -5.56 -11.21 -10.67
C ALA A 151 -5.38 -10.50 -12.02
N HIS A 152 -5.09 -9.19 -12.01
CA HIS A 152 -4.80 -8.44 -13.23
C HIS A 152 -3.58 -8.97 -13.98
N ARG A 153 -2.53 -9.38 -13.25
CA ARG A 153 -1.35 -10.01 -13.86
C ARG A 153 -1.67 -11.36 -14.50
N ALA A 154 -2.49 -12.18 -13.86
CA ALA A 154 -2.91 -13.47 -14.41
C ALA A 154 -3.75 -13.29 -15.69
N GLU A 155 -4.63 -12.29 -15.72
CA GLU A 155 -5.41 -11.93 -16.90
C GLU A 155 -4.52 -11.47 -18.07
N ILE A 156 -3.49 -10.67 -17.80
CA ILE A 156 -2.51 -10.27 -18.82
C ILE A 156 -1.78 -11.51 -19.38
N THR A 157 -1.33 -12.42 -18.51
CA THR A 157 -0.54 -13.61 -18.91
C THR A 157 -1.37 -14.64 -19.68
N GLN A 158 -2.69 -14.68 -19.49
CA GLN A 158 -3.60 -15.56 -20.25
C GLN A 158 -3.95 -15.01 -21.64
N HIS A 159 -3.64 -13.74 -21.93
CA HIS A 159 -4.01 -13.05 -23.16
C HIS A 159 -2.81 -12.54 -23.99
N THR A 160 -1.59 -12.72 -23.49
CA THR A 160 -0.33 -12.67 -24.26
C THR A 160 0.04 -14.04 -24.80
#